data_AF-A0A183F1A6-F1
#
_entry.id   AF-A0A183F1A6-F1
#
_cell.length_a   1.000
_cell.length_b   1.000
_cell.length_c   1.000
_cell.angle_alpha   90.00
_cell.angle_beta   90.00
_cell.angle_gamma   90.00
#
_symmetry.space_group_name_H-M   'P 1'
#
loop_
_entity.id
_entity.type
_entity.pdbx_description
1 polymer ?
#
loop_
_entity_poly.entity_id
_entity_poly.type
_entity_poly.pdbx_seq_one_letter_code
_entity_poly.pdbx_strand_id
1 'polypeptide(L)' 'LMQPIRKVQTATHFKYTSGPSPSNPKIIVHDLLTPCSPGDPGAMPMSFMDVPADKLAEPVLSMVIF' A
#
# COMPACT_ATOMS: atom_id res chain seq x y z
N LEU A 1 -10.26 -6.72 16.44
CA LEU A 1 -10.33 -6.80 14.97
C LEU A 1 -9.59 -5.60 14.37
N MET A 2 -8.25 -5.68 14.25
CA MET A 2 -7.45 -4.64 13.60
C MET A 2 -7.59 -4.82 12.10
N GLN A 3 -8.65 -4.25 11.54
CA GLN A 3 -8.92 -4.35 10.11
C GLN A 3 -7.78 -3.68 9.30
N PRO A 4 -7.44 -4.19 8.10
CA PRO A 4 -6.35 -3.69 7.25
C PRO A 4 -6.36 -2.16 7.06
N ILE A 5 -7.56 -1.57 7.06
CA ILE A 5 -7.83 -0.14 6.95
C ILE A 5 -7.10 0.67 8.02
N ARG A 6 -7.08 0.20 9.28
CA ARG A 6 -6.43 0.95 10.37
C ARG A 6 -4.92 1.07 10.17
N LYS A 7 -4.27 0.02 9.63
CA LYS A 7 -2.81 0.06 9.38
C LYS A 7 -2.45 1.07 8.30
N VAL A 8 -3.26 1.16 7.26
CA VAL A 8 -3.06 2.13 6.18
C VAL A 8 -3.29 3.56 6.70
N GLN A 9 -4.38 3.80 7.44
CA GLN A 9 -4.71 5.12 7.97
C GLN A 9 -3.70 5.66 8.98
N THR A 10 -3.07 4.79 9.79
CA THR A 10 -2.05 5.20 10.77
C THR A 10 -0.62 5.11 10.23
N ALA A 11 -0.42 4.75 8.97
CA ALA A 11 0.91 4.64 8.39
C ALA A 11 1.54 6.04 8.24
N THR A 12 2.77 6.17 8.72
CA THR A 12 3.57 7.41 8.62
C THR A 12 4.59 7.35 7.51
N HIS A 13 4.84 6.15 6.96
CA HIS A 13 5.81 5.93 5.90
C HIS A 13 5.22 5.00 4.85
N PHE A 14 5.50 5.32 3.60
CA PHE A 14 5.17 4.48 2.46
C PHE A 14 6.42 4.28 1.60
N LYS A 15 6.45 3.17 0.88
CA LYS A 15 7.53 2.88 -0.07
C LYS A 15 6.95 2.46 -1.40
N TYR A 16 7.68 2.78 -2.46
CA TYR A 16 7.37 2.28 -3.79
C TYR A 16 7.59 0.78 -3.86
N THR A 17 6.64 0.11 -4.48
CA THR A 17 6.60 -1.34 -4.65
C THR A 17 6.10 -1.68 -6.02
N SER A 18 6.51 -2.86 -6.47
CA SER A 18 6.10 -3.41 -7.75
C SER A 18 4.99 -4.41 -7.55
N GLY A 19 3.91 -4.29 -8.31
CA GLY A 19 2.76 -5.16 -8.20
C GLY A 19 1.84 -5.09 -9.41
N PRO A 20 0.80 -5.94 -9.46
CA PRO A 20 -0.18 -5.89 -10.51
C PRO A 20 -0.90 -4.53 -10.52
N SER A 21 -1.14 -3.97 -11.70
CA SER A 21 -1.92 -2.73 -11.82
C SER A 21 -3.34 -2.96 -11.30
N PRO A 22 -3.91 -2.03 -10.52
CA PRO A 22 -5.31 -2.07 -10.12
C PRO A 22 -6.26 -2.14 -11.32
N SER A 23 -5.87 -1.54 -12.45
CA SER A 23 -6.64 -1.52 -13.69
C SER A 23 -6.50 -2.79 -14.54
N ASN A 24 -5.34 -3.45 -14.48
CA ASN A 24 -5.05 -4.64 -15.27
C ASN A 24 -4.02 -5.53 -14.56
N PRO A 25 -4.44 -6.66 -13.96
CA PRO A 25 -3.55 -7.51 -13.17
C PRO A 25 -2.48 -8.23 -14.01
N LYS A 26 -2.55 -8.19 -15.35
CA LYS A 26 -1.51 -8.71 -16.24
C LYS A 26 -0.33 -7.75 -16.41
N ILE A 27 -0.50 -6.48 -16.03
CA ILE A 27 0.54 -5.46 -16.14
C ILE A 27 1.13 -5.25 -14.76
N ILE A 28 2.45 -5.37 -14.65
CA ILE A 28 3.18 -5.01 -13.44
C ILE A 28 3.54 -3.53 -13.51
N VAL A 29 3.14 -2.79 -12.48
CA VAL A 29 3.48 -1.39 -12.27
C VAL A 29 4.44 -1.30 -11.10
N HIS A 30 5.36 -0.33 -11.14
CA HIS A 30 6.44 -0.17 -10.17
C HIS A 30 6.27 1.06 -9.26
N ASP A 31 5.17 1.79 -9.44
CA ASP A 31 4.88 3.05 -8.77
C ASP A 31 3.78 2.91 -7.71
N LEU A 32 3.51 1.68 -7.24
CA LEU A 32 2.55 1.45 -6.17
C LEU A 32 3.14 1.79 -4.81
N LEU A 33 2.35 2.41 -3.95
CA LEU A 33 2.71 2.79 -2.60
C LEU A 33 2.10 1.81 -1.59
N THR A 34 2.96 1.21 -0.77
CA THR A 34 2.56 0.36 0.36
C THR A 34 2.97 0.99 1.67
N PRO A 35 2.15 0.86 2.73
CA PRO A 35 2.57 1.26 4.08
C PRO A 35 3.78 0.41 4.51
N CYS A 36 4.79 1.05 5.07
CA CYS A 36 6.06 0.42 5.45
C CYS A 36 6.60 0.96 6.78
N SER A 37 7.65 0.33 7.31
CA SER A 37 8.31 0.82 8.51
C SER A 37 9.22 2.01 8.19
N PRO A 38 9.38 2.99 9.09
CA PRO A 38 10.31 4.12 8.89
C PRO A 38 11.76 3.71 8.62
N GLY A 39 12.18 2.55 9.15
CA GLY A 39 13.52 2.01 8.95
C GLY A 39 13.68 1.21 7.66
N ASP A 40 12.62 1.03 6.85
CA ASP A 40 12.74 0.31 5.58
C ASP A 40 13.56 1.14 4.57
N PRO A 41 14.45 0.50 3.80
CA PRO A 41 15.15 1.19 2.73
C PRO A 41 14.15 1.69 1.68
N GLY A 42 14.19 3.00 1.40
CA GLY A 42 13.23 3.65 0.50
C GLY A 42 11.90 4.03 1.16
N ALA A 43 11.79 3.96 2.49
CA ALA A 43 10.67 4.53 3.23
C ALA A 43 10.65 6.05 3.05
N MET A 44 9.53 6.56 2.56
CA MET A 44 9.28 7.99 2.42
C MET A 44 8.28 8.42 3.50
N PRO A 45 8.56 9.48 4.25
CA PRO A 45 7.63 10.01 5.24
C PRO A 45 6.44 10.66 4.51
N MET A 46 5.30 9.98 4.55
CA MET A 46 4.04 10.46 3.99
C MET A 46 2.86 9.76 4.66
N SER A 47 1.73 10.44 4.71
CA SER A 47 0.49 9.89 5.26
C SER A 47 -0.34 9.24 4.16
N PHE A 48 -1.32 8.43 4.55
CA PHE A 48 -2.31 7.90 3.61
C PHE A 48 -3.02 8.99 2.79
N MET A 49 -3.21 10.18 3.37
CA MET A 49 -3.87 11.31 2.69
C MET A 49 -3.05 11.84 1.51
N ASP A 50 -1.74 11.61 1.51
CA ASP A 50 -0.81 12.04 0.47
C ASP A 50 -0.64 10.98 -0.62
N VAL A 51 -1.18 9.77 -0.43
CA VAL A 51 -1.08 8.65 -1.37
C VAL A 51 -2.23 8.74 -2.39
N PRO A 52 -1.93 8.81 -3.71
CA PRO A 52 -2.95 8.74 -4.73
C PRO A 52 -3.70 7.40 -4.67
N ALA A 53 -5.03 7.43 -4.72
CA ALA A 53 -5.87 6.24 -4.57
C ALA A 53 -5.61 5.18 -5.66
N ASP A 54 -5.22 5.61 -6.86
CA ASP A 54 -4.84 4.78 -8.00
C ASP A 54 -3.46 4.12 -7.85
N LYS A 55 -2.65 4.61 -6.91
CA LYS A 55 -1.29 4.12 -6.63
C LYS A 55 -1.19 3.40 -5.30
N LEU A 56 -2.23 3.39 -4.48
CA LEU A 56 -2.22 2.58 -3.28
C LEU A 56 -2.20 1.11 -3.71
N ALA A 57 -1.17 0.37 -3.29
CA ALA A 57 -1.24 -1.07 -3.32
C ALA A 57 -2.29 -1.48 -2.30
N GLU A 58 -3.54 -1.63 -2.76
CA GLU A 58 -4.58 -2.20 -1.93
C GLU A 58 -4.05 -3.54 -1.42
N PRO A 59 -4.07 -3.76 -0.10
CA PRO A 59 -3.75 -5.09 0.41
C PRO A 59 -4.72 -6.02 -0.29
N VAL A 60 -4.19 -6.98 -1.06
CA VAL A 60 -5.00 -8.02 -1.68
C VAL A 60 -5.88 -8.55 -0.56
N LEU A 61 -7.19 -8.29 -0.63
CA LEU A 61 -8.13 -8.84 0.32
C LEU A 61 -8.14 -10.33 0.03
N SER A 62 -7.15 -11.06 0.56
CA SER A 62 -7.37 -12.45 0.88
C SER A 62 -8.52 -12.38 1.87
N MET A 63 -9.69 -12.75 1.38
CA MET A 63 -10.90 -12.93 2.16
C MET A 63 -10.61 -14.08 3.12
N VAL A 64 -9.82 -13.82 4.17
CA VAL A 64 -9.71 -14.75 5.29
C VAL A 64 -10.93 -14.47 6.15
N ILE A 65 -12.06 -14.97 5.66
CA ILE A 65 -13.26 -15.21 6.44
C ILE A 65 -12.81 -16.18 7.54
N PHE A 66 -12.79 -15.69 8.78
CA PHE A 66 -12.84 -16.53 9.97
C PHE A 66 -14.11 -16.18 10.72
#